data_AF-T1C3B4-F1
#
_entry.id   AF-T1C3B4-F1
#
_cell.length_a   1.000
_cell.length_b   1.000
_cell.length_c   1.000
_cell.angle_alpha   90.00
_cell.angle_beta   90.00
_cell.angle_gamma   90.00
#
_symmetry.space_group_name_H-M   'P 1'
#
loop_
_entity.id
_entity.type
_entity.pdbx_description
1 polymer ?
#
loop_
_entity_poly.entity_id
_entity_poly.type
_entity_poly.pdbx_seq_one_letter_code
_entity_poly.pdbx_strand_id
1 'polypeptide(L)' 'MPARFQVRRSAIHGNGVFARRALAGGSRVLEYKGRLITHAEANALYE' A
#
# COMPACT_ATOMS: atom_id res chain seq x y z
N MET A 1 -8.04 16.64 -0.28
CA MET A 1 -8.10 16.02 1.07
C MET A 1 -6.70 15.54 1.44
N PRO A 2 -6.18 15.85 2.64
CA PRO A 2 -4.92 15.27 3.08
C PRO A 2 -5.03 13.74 3.06
N ALA A 3 -3.99 13.05 2.59
CA ALA A 3 -3.96 11.59 2.57
C ALA A 3 -4.30 11.04 3.97
N ARG A 4 -5.14 9.99 4.05
CA ARG A 4 -5.52 9.34 5.33
C ARG A 4 -4.33 8.61 5.99
N PHE A 5 -3.25 8.44 5.26
CA PHE A 5 -2.04 7.76 5.69
C PHE A 5 -0.79 8.58 5.32
N GLN A 6 0.35 8.22 5.91
CA GLN A 6 1.69 8.70 5.57
C GLN A 6 2.64 7.52 5.40
N VAL A 7 3.64 7.69 4.54
CA VAL A 7 4.72 6.72 4.36
C VAL A 7 5.95 7.21 5.10
N ARG A 8 6.59 6.34 5.88
CA ARG A 8 7.88 6.60 6.55
C ARG A 8 8.66 5.31 6.73
N ARG A 9 9.94 5.39 7.10
CA ARG A 9 10.76 4.21 7.43
C ARG A 9 10.09 3.39 8.53
N SER A 10 9.93 2.09 8.29
CA SER A 10 9.42 1.14 9.29
C SER A 10 10.55 0.68 10.19
N ALA A 11 10.24 0.37 11.45
CA ALA A 11 11.19 -0.24 12.38
C ALA A 11 11.49 -1.72 12.05
N ILE A 12 10.63 -2.37 11.24
CA ILE A 12 10.79 -3.78 10.86
C ILE A 12 11.63 -3.89 9.58
N HIS A 13 11.14 -3.33 8.47
CA HIS A 13 11.83 -3.34 7.19
C HIS A 13 11.28 -2.29 6.23
N GLY A 14 12.15 -1.68 5.41
CA GLY A 14 11.76 -0.77 4.34
C GLY A 14 10.89 0.41 4.78
N ASN A 15 9.92 0.77 3.93
CA ASN A 15 8.91 1.79 4.22
C ASN A 15 7.62 1.16 4.77
N GLY A 16 6.99 1.81 5.73
CA GLY A 16 5.68 1.47 6.27
C GLY A 16 4.64 2.53 5.99
N VAL A 17 3.37 2.12 5.94
CA VAL A 17 2.20 2.99 5.77
C VAL A 17 1.50 3.13 7.12
N PHE A 18 1.34 4.37 7.59
CA PHE A 18 0.81 4.67 8.93
C PHE A 18 -0.42 5.57 8.83
N ALA A 19 -1.45 5.32 9.64
CA ALA A 19 -2.62 6.18 9.70
C ALA A 19 -2.24 7.57 10.23
N ARG A 20 -2.74 8.64 9.58
CA ARG A 20 -2.54 10.03 10.03
C ARG A 20 -3.59 10.52 11.02
N ARG A 21 -4.64 9.71 11.22
CA ARG A 21 -5.77 9.95 12.12
C ARG A 21 -6.38 8.63 12.53
N ALA A 22 -7.20 8.63 13.57
CA ALA A 22 -8.00 7.47 13.93
C ALA A 22 -8.89 7.01 12.76
N LEU A 23 -8.96 5.69 12.56
CA LEU A 23 -9.82 5.04 11.58
C LEU A 23 -10.89 4.28 12.36
N ALA A 24 -12.16 4.45 11.99
CA ALA A 24 -13.24 3.66 12.56
C ALA A 24 -13.15 2.21 12.05
N GLY A 25 -13.60 1.25 12.86
CA GLY A 25 -13.76 -0.14 12.42
C GLY A 25 -14.63 -0.23 11.17
N GLY A 26 -14.26 -1.10 10.22
CA GLY A 26 -14.95 -1.24 8.94
C GLY A 26 -14.60 -0.17 7.88
N SER A 27 -13.73 0.79 8.20
CA SER A 27 -13.30 1.79 7.23
C SER A 27 -12.46 1.17 6.09
N ARG A 28 -12.81 1.47 4.84
CA ARG A 28 -11.89 1.24 3.70
C ARG A 28 -10.68 2.17 3.83
N VAL A 29 -9.50 1.60 4.06
CA VAL A 29 -8.25 2.34 4.30
C VAL A 29 -7.71 2.94 2.99
N LEU A 30 -7.39 2.07 2.04
CA LEU A 30 -6.90 2.41 0.71
C LEU A 30 -7.19 1.27 -0.28
N GLU A 31 -7.08 1.57 -1.56
CA GLU A 31 -7.08 0.58 -2.63
C GLU A 31 -5.64 0.24 -2.99
N TYR A 32 -5.34 -1.06 -3.13
CA TYR A 32 -4.04 -1.49 -3.62
C TYR A 32 -3.99 -1.30 -5.13
N LYS A 33 -3.43 -0.17 -5.57
CA LYS A 33 -3.33 0.19 -6.97
C LYS A 33 -2.04 -0.34 -7.57
N GLY A 34 -2.08 -0.62 -8.87
CA GLY A 34 -0.94 -1.06 -9.64
C GLY A 34 -1.34 -1.27 -11.10
N ARG A 35 -0.37 -1.62 -11.94
CA ARG A 35 -0.65 -2.09 -13.30
C ARG A 35 -1.31 -3.47 -13.18
N LEU A 36 -2.45 -3.66 -13.82
CA LEU A 36 -3.05 -4.97 -14.00
C LEU A 36 -2.26 -5.70 -15.08
N ILE A 37 -1.69 -6.85 -14.72
CA ILE A 37 -0.90 -7.69 -15.61
C ILE A 37 -1.34 -9.14 -15.45
N THR A 38 -1.16 -9.92 -16.50
CA THR A 38 -1.30 -11.37 -16.47
C THR A 38 -0.17 -12.01 -15.67
N HIS A 39 -0.36 -13.26 -15.27
CA HIS A 39 0.69 -14.01 -14.58
C HIS A 39 1.93 -14.22 -15.47
N ALA A 40 1.75 -14.49 -16.77
CA ALA A 40 2.84 -14.64 -17.72
C ALA A 40 3.71 -13.37 -17.85
N GLU A 41 3.08 -12.19 -17.86
CA GLU A 41 3.80 -10.91 -17.85
C GLU A 41 4.55 -10.68 -16.53
N ALA A 42 3.98 -11.08 -15.39
CA ALA A 42 4.64 -10.95 -14.08
C ALA A 42 5.92 -11.80 -14.01
N ASN A 43 5.84 -13.05 -14.48
CA ASN A 43 6.96 -13.98 -14.52
C ASN A 43 8.10 -13.44 -15.38
N ALA A 44 7.80 -12.94 -16.58
CA ALA A 44 8.83 -12.37 -17.47
C ALA A 44 9.55 -11.12 -16.91
N LEU A 45 8.93 -10.39 -15.99
CA LEU A 45 9.50 -9.16 -15.41
C LEU A 45 10.33 -9.41 -14.14
N TYR A 46 10.03 -10.48 -13.39
CA TYR A 46 10.48 -10.61 -11.99
C TYR A 46 10.93 -12.02 -11.57
N GLU A 47 10.78 -13.06 -12.41
CA GLU A 47 11.50 -14.34 -12.24
C GLU A 47 12.87 -14.29 -12.94
#